data_AF-A0A183HA11-F1
#
_entry.id   AF-A0A183HA11-F1
#
_cell.length_a   1.000
_cell.length_b   1.000
_cell.length_c   1.000
_cell.angle_alpha   90.00
_cell.angle_beta   90.00
_cell.angle_gamma   90.00
#
_symmetry.space_group_name_H-M   'P 1'
#
loop_
_entity.id
_entity.type
_entity.pdbx_description
1 polymer ?
#
loop_
_entity_poly.entity_id
_entity_poly.type
_entity_poly.pdbx_seq_one_letter_code
_entity_poly.pdbx_strand_id
1 'polypeptide(L)'
;MEKYVDDDNSDQVEILRRASIIIRFLEITERMNSPTDHEIRWYHERQKFLCKQQNDSHDSTVKVSDGENLTILEEDSNGLLHKKIDLPFGQLPNRACHRLPFHPFMFEDKKDLQNTLLPMIHAELTLFNVNNWLMFIRALPEIEISKSDLLSSAVLLAVQTYITKGIDMDENDIERIKQLIRKATNRLRTLKGLTDGFKHLPLSITKLCFLSLGIDVIEEWLADSKHESAEKEIEDIGFLKNFLQNLKDTYKSYNIEFVLKKYGLLRVGTVDLLSMPQNLIEHIYANEINWSSCKEINDKVPCTFELADILALDLDAIQDKVIQQWLEWNAEKAVLFDPNEVGKMTNSSDAPLTLITTKESDEEVYKLPYSDPIVSRVVQLSRLRPSKKAVYTLINIYRQGSHRSKIRSVCCLLRLLRSEQFPEFMKSDLSNVCSALEIMLYSRMIDEYEIDLNIEIFHSAEKIVLLKSLLNSSRQTSQVEPPK
;
A
#
# COMPACT_ATOMS: atom_id res chain seq x y z
N MET A 1 50.92 12.62 -52.86
CA MET A 1 49.50 12.93 -53.14
C MET A 1 48.74 12.64 -51.87
N GLU A 2 48.71 13.62 -50.96
CA GLU A 2 47.80 13.61 -49.83
C GLU A 2 46.40 13.86 -50.38
N LYS A 3 45.47 12.94 -50.12
CA LYS A 3 44.05 13.17 -50.33
C LYS A 3 43.62 14.24 -49.33
N TYR A 4 43.55 15.49 -49.80
CA TYR A 4 42.67 16.48 -49.18
C TYR A 4 41.25 15.95 -49.33
N VAL A 5 40.74 15.31 -48.27
CA VAL A 5 39.31 15.09 -48.12
C VAL A 5 38.76 16.44 -47.69
N ASP A 6 37.84 16.96 -48.49
CA ASP A 6 37.16 18.23 -48.29
C ASP A 6 36.21 18.08 -47.08
N ASP A 7 36.75 18.26 -45.86
CA ASP A 7 35.98 18.12 -44.60
C ASP A 7 34.71 19.01 -44.60
N ASP A 8 34.77 20.18 -45.22
CA ASP A 8 33.62 21.09 -45.40
C ASP A 8 32.46 20.46 -46.17
N ASN A 9 32.73 19.55 -47.10
CA ASN A 9 31.72 18.88 -47.91
C ASN A 9 31.09 17.69 -47.16
N SER A 10 31.88 17.04 -46.29
CA SER A 10 31.38 16.00 -45.37
C SER A 10 30.39 16.58 -44.36
N ASP A 11 30.73 17.72 -43.75
CA ASP A 11 29.89 18.37 -42.74
C ASP A 11 28.56 18.89 -43.34
N GLN A 12 28.59 19.44 -44.55
CA GLN A 12 27.38 19.86 -45.25
C GLN A 12 26.46 18.69 -45.59
N VAL A 13 27.01 17.56 -46.06
CA VAL A 13 26.23 16.35 -46.34
C VAL A 13 25.56 15.83 -45.07
N GLU A 14 26.26 15.86 -43.94
CA GLU A 14 25.73 15.41 -42.65
C GLU A 14 24.63 16.34 -42.12
N ILE A 15 24.80 17.66 -42.20
CA ILE A 15 23.75 18.63 -41.83
C ILE A 15 22.49 18.42 -42.68
N LEU A 16 22.64 18.24 -44.00
CA LEU A 16 21.51 17.98 -44.89
C LEU A 16 20.82 16.64 -44.59
N ARG A 17 21.60 15.60 -44.25
CA ARG A 17 21.07 14.29 -43.81
C ARG A 17 20.22 14.47 -42.55
N ARG A 18 20.74 15.17 -41.53
CA ARG A 18 20.01 15.44 -40.28
C ARG A 18 18.73 16.22 -40.52
N ALA A 19 18.83 17.33 -41.26
CA ALA A 19 17.69 18.18 -41.58
C ALA A 19 16.59 17.39 -42.30
N SER A 20 16.95 16.54 -43.26
CA SER A 20 16.00 15.68 -43.99
C SER A 20 15.26 14.71 -43.07
N ILE A 21 15.97 14.07 -42.14
CA ILE A 21 15.36 13.15 -41.15
C ILE A 21 14.40 13.91 -40.23
N ILE A 22 14.82 15.09 -39.74
CA ILE A 22 14.02 15.93 -38.85
C ILE A 22 12.76 16.42 -39.57
N ILE A 23 12.87 16.96 -40.78
CA ILE A 23 11.73 17.43 -41.56
C ILE A 23 10.72 16.30 -41.75
N ARG A 24 11.18 15.14 -42.20
CA ARG A 24 10.30 13.98 -42.41
C ARG A 24 9.61 13.54 -41.13
N PHE A 25 10.29 13.58 -39.99
CA PHE A 25 9.70 13.26 -38.70
C PHE A 25 8.64 14.29 -38.27
N LEU A 26 8.92 15.58 -38.43
CA LEU A 26 8.03 16.68 -38.06
C LEU A 26 6.81 16.82 -38.99
N GLU A 27 6.93 16.39 -40.25
CA GLU A 27 5.81 16.29 -41.19
C GLU A 27 4.79 15.24 -40.75
N ILE A 28 5.26 14.09 -40.26
CA ILE A 28 4.41 12.99 -39.83
C ILE A 28 3.88 13.20 -38.40
N THR A 29 4.66 13.88 -37.55
CA THR A 29 4.32 14.09 -36.14
C THR A 29 3.43 15.31 -35.98
N GLU A 30 2.19 15.07 -35.55
CA GLU A 30 1.28 16.13 -35.11
C GLU A 30 1.37 16.33 -33.60
N ARG A 31 1.25 17.60 -33.20
CA ARG A 31 1.29 18.01 -31.80
C ARG A 31 0.03 17.57 -31.08
N MET A 32 0.20 16.97 -29.90
CA MET A 32 -0.89 16.48 -29.05
C MET A 32 -1.18 17.43 -27.89
N ASN A 33 -0.18 18.19 -27.44
CA ASN A 33 -0.27 19.07 -26.28
C ASN A 33 0.06 20.52 -26.63
N SER A 34 -0.34 21.47 -25.78
CA SER A 34 0.03 22.88 -25.96
C SER A 34 1.56 23.08 -25.86
N PRO A 35 2.17 24.02 -26.61
CA PRO A 35 3.56 24.43 -26.43
C PRO A 35 3.98 24.55 -24.96
N THR A 36 5.16 24.04 -24.65
CA THR A 36 5.70 24.05 -23.28
C THR A 36 6.24 25.43 -22.90
N ASP A 37 6.33 25.75 -21.61
CA ASP A 37 6.99 26.98 -21.13
C ASP A 37 8.44 27.09 -21.61
N HIS A 38 9.14 25.96 -21.75
CA HIS A 38 10.51 25.89 -22.24
C HIS A 38 10.60 26.29 -23.71
N GLU A 39 9.66 25.82 -24.52
CA GLU A 39 9.53 26.21 -25.92
C GLU A 39 9.18 27.67 -26.09
N ILE A 40 8.23 28.18 -25.29
CA ILE A 40 7.84 29.59 -25.32
C ILE A 40 9.06 30.46 -24.97
N ARG A 41 9.76 30.17 -23.87
CA ARG A 41 10.99 30.88 -23.49
C ARG A 41 12.03 30.86 -24.61
N TRP A 42 12.32 29.68 -25.15
CA TRP A 42 13.27 29.53 -26.25
C TRP A 42 12.89 30.38 -27.46
N TYR A 43 11.61 30.37 -27.85
CA TYR A 43 11.14 31.17 -28.98
C TYR A 43 11.37 32.67 -28.75
N HIS A 44 11.03 33.18 -27.56
CA HIS A 44 11.24 34.59 -27.24
C HIS A 44 12.71 34.99 -27.18
N GLU A 45 13.58 34.16 -26.61
CA GLU A 45 15.03 34.40 -26.59
C GLU A 45 15.59 34.44 -28.01
N ARG A 46 15.15 33.53 -28.87
CA ARG A 46 15.50 33.51 -30.29
C ARG A 46 15.03 34.77 -31.01
N GLN A 47 13.79 35.22 -30.79
CA GLN A 47 13.29 36.46 -31.40
C GLN A 47 14.09 37.68 -30.93
N LYS A 48 14.39 37.77 -29.63
CA LYS A 48 15.25 38.84 -29.08
C LYS A 48 16.63 38.83 -29.74
N PHE A 49 17.22 37.65 -29.95
CA PHE A 49 18.52 37.51 -30.62
C PHE A 49 18.46 37.98 -32.09
N LEU A 50 17.44 37.56 -32.84
CA LEU A 50 17.27 37.95 -34.24
C LEU A 50 17.03 39.46 -34.39
N CYS A 51 16.23 40.07 -33.50
CA CYS A 51 16.02 41.51 -33.49
C CYS A 51 17.32 42.29 -33.18
N LYS A 52 18.14 41.81 -32.25
CA LYS A 52 19.46 42.41 -31.96
C LYS A 52 20.38 42.33 -33.17
N GLN A 53 20.47 41.16 -33.82
CA GLN A 53 21.28 40.99 -35.02
C GLN A 53 20.79 41.84 -36.21
N GLN A 54 19.49 42.03 -36.40
CA GLN A 54 18.95 42.88 -37.46
C GLN A 54 19.20 44.38 -37.19
N ASN A 55 19.27 44.79 -35.93
CA ASN A 55 19.60 46.17 -35.58
C ASN A 55 21.10 46.48 -35.72
N ASP A 56 21.96 45.46 -35.58
CA ASP A 56 23.42 45.58 -35.75
C ASP A 56 23.88 45.29 -37.20
N SER A 57 23.03 44.69 -38.03
CA SER A 57 23.30 44.31 -39.43
C SER A 57 22.45 45.12 -40.40
N HIS A 58 22.97 46.27 -40.83
CA HIS A 58 22.50 46.94 -42.04
C HIS A 58 23.03 46.23 -43.30
N ASP A 59 22.64 44.97 -43.52
CA ASP A 59 22.46 44.35 -44.84
C ASP A 59 22.19 42.84 -44.72
N SER A 60 20.91 42.45 -44.80
CA SER A 60 20.43 41.55 -45.86
C SER A 60 19.03 41.02 -45.53
N THR A 61 18.21 41.07 -46.56
CA THR A 61 16.84 40.58 -46.69
C THR A 61 16.69 39.08 -46.39
N VAL A 62 15.89 38.72 -45.38
CA VAL A 62 14.78 37.76 -45.50
C VAL A 62 13.70 38.14 -44.47
N LYS A 63 12.66 38.85 -44.92
CA LYS A 63 11.42 38.96 -44.15
C LYS A 63 10.65 37.65 -44.33
N VAL A 64 10.64 36.80 -43.31
CA VAL A 64 9.59 35.77 -43.17
C VAL A 64 8.39 36.49 -42.56
N SER A 65 7.55 37.06 -43.41
CA SER A 65 6.26 37.63 -42.99
C SER A 65 5.20 36.53 -42.99
N ASP A 66 4.67 36.23 -41.82
CA ASP A 66 3.25 35.92 -41.62
C ASP A 66 2.89 36.22 -40.16
N GLY A 67 2.08 37.26 -39.96
CA GLY A 67 1.35 37.53 -38.71
C GLY A 67 1.86 38.70 -37.86
N GLU A 68 1.17 39.83 -38.00
CA GLU A 68 1.03 41.00 -37.08
C GLU A 68 2.27 41.61 -36.42
N ASN A 69 2.40 42.93 -36.60
CA ASN A 69 3.47 43.77 -36.05
C ASN A 69 3.71 43.50 -34.56
N LEU A 70 4.88 42.93 -34.24
CA LEU A 70 5.46 42.96 -32.91
C LEU A 70 5.66 44.42 -32.50
N THR A 71 4.71 44.98 -31.75
CA THR A 71 4.97 46.16 -30.92
C THR A 71 6.05 45.76 -29.91
N ILE A 72 7.26 46.25 -30.16
CA ILE A 72 8.40 46.21 -29.25
C ILE A 72 7.93 46.93 -27.97
N LEU A 73 7.64 46.18 -26.92
CA LEU A 73 7.62 46.71 -25.57
C LEU A 73 9.07 46.91 -25.17
N GLU A 74 9.52 48.16 -25.20
CA GLU A 74 10.80 48.58 -24.61
C GLU A 74 10.84 48.08 -23.16
N GLU A 75 11.85 47.26 -22.84
CA GLU A 75 12.18 46.89 -21.46
C GLU A 75 12.71 48.14 -20.76
N ASP A 76 11.83 48.80 -20.00
CA ASP A 76 12.24 49.77 -19.00
C ASP A 76 13.12 49.04 -17.97
N SER A 77 14.40 49.39 -18.03
CA SER A 77 15.43 48.93 -17.10
C SER A 77 15.09 49.46 -15.71
N ASN A 78 14.60 48.61 -14.82
CA ASN A 78 14.93 48.67 -13.39
C ASN A 78 14.60 47.36 -12.68
N GLY A 79 15.59 46.87 -11.93
CA GLY A 79 15.64 45.51 -11.43
C GLY A 79 14.49 45.12 -10.50
N LEU A 80 14.01 43.90 -10.67
CA LEU A 80 13.54 43.08 -9.55
C LEU A 80 13.60 41.60 -9.94
N LEU A 81 14.23 40.83 -9.04
CA LEU A 81 14.35 39.38 -9.07
C LEU A 81 12.99 38.68 -9.24
N HIS A 82 12.98 37.65 -10.09
CA HIS A 82 12.04 36.53 -10.15
C HIS A 82 10.55 36.83 -9.92
N LYS A 83 9.90 37.42 -10.92
CA LYS A 83 8.49 37.08 -11.21
C LYS A 83 8.47 36.12 -12.38
N LYS A 84 7.69 35.03 -12.26
CA LYS A 84 7.26 34.20 -13.39
C LYS A 84 6.81 35.16 -14.48
N ILE A 85 7.60 35.28 -15.54
CA ILE A 85 7.17 35.99 -16.74
C ILE A 85 6.19 35.01 -17.36
N ASP A 86 4.89 35.25 -17.17
CA ASP A 86 3.85 34.58 -17.94
C ASP A 86 4.02 35.07 -19.39
N LEU A 87 4.95 34.45 -20.12
CA LEU A 87 5.20 34.75 -21.52
C LEU A 87 3.95 34.35 -22.31
N PRO A 88 3.30 35.28 -23.01
CA PRO A 88 2.00 35.04 -23.59
C PRO A 88 2.11 34.10 -24.80
N PHE A 89 1.49 32.92 -24.68
CA PHE A 89 1.27 31.93 -25.74
C PHE A 89 0.83 32.55 -27.08
N GLY A 90 0.06 33.65 -27.05
CA GLY A 90 -0.45 34.34 -28.24
C GLY A 90 0.61 34.97 -29.14
N GLN A 91 1.89 34.98 -28.75
CA GLN A 91 3.00 35.48 -29.58
C GLN A 91 3.69 34.37 -30.39
N LEU A 92 3.30 33.10 -30.22
CA LEU A 92 3.80 32.01 -31.05
C LEU A 92 3.11 32.02 -32.43
N PRO A 93 3.79 31.56 -33.50
CA PRO A 93 3.16 31.39 -34.80
C PRO A 93 1.94 30.46 -34.70
N ASN A 94 0.87 30.73 -35.45
CA ASN A 94 -0.35 29.90 -35.44
C ASN A 94 -0.05 28.41 -35.67
N ARG A 95 0.96 28.09 -36.49
CA ARG A 95 1.40 26.70 -36.74
C ARG A 95 1.96 25.99 -35.50
N ALA A 96 2.46 26.72 -34.50
CA ALA A 96 2.95 26.15 -33.26
C ALA A 96 1.84 25.46 -32.45
N CYS A 97 0.56 25.74 -32.72
CA CYS A 97 -0.53 24.98 -32.09
C CYS A 97 -0.61 23.53 -32.61
N HIS A 98 -0.04 23.24 -33.78
CA HIS A 98 -0.22 21.97 -34.48
C HIS A 98 1.10 21.26 -34.84
N ARG A 99 2.23 21.97 -34.82
CA ARG A 99 3.54 21.46 -35.25
C ARG A 99 4.63 21.84 -34.27
N LEU A 100 5.55 20.90 -34.07
CA LEU A 100 6.77 21.09 -33.29
C LEU A 100 7.77 21.96 -34.07
N PRO A 101 8.56 22.81 -33.38
CA PRO A 101 9.56 23.66 -34.03
C PRO A 101 10.72 22.83 -34.57
N PHE A 102 11.22 23.18 -35.76
CA PHE A 102 12.37 22.49 -36.38
C PHE A 102 13.69 22.71 -35.63
N HIS A 103 13.98 23.96 -35.28
CA HIS A 103 15.30 24.37 -34.82
C HIS A 103 15.81 23.69 -33.54
N PRO A 104 15.00 23.41 -32.51
CA PRO A 104 15.47 22.71 -31.31
C PRO A 104 15.98 21.29 -31.59
N PHE A 105 15.57 20.67 -32.70
CA PHE A 105 16.04 19.34 -33.11
C PHE A 105 17.41 19.37 -33.79
N MET A 106 17.92 20.56 -34.14
CA MET A 106 19.24 20.77 -34.73
C MET A 106 20.29 21.18 -33.69
N PHE A 107 19.95 21.20 -32.40
CA PHE A 107 20.91 21.53 -31.35
C PHE A 107 22.00 20.47 -31.23
N GLU A 108 23.24 20.93 -31.03
CA GLU A 108 24.39 20.07 -30.76
C GLU A 108 24.88 20.20 -29.31
N ASP A 109 24.62 21.34 -28.65
CA ASP A 109 24.94 21.52 -27.23
C ASP A 109 24.03 20.64 -26.37
N LYS A 110 24.65 19.80 -25.53
CA LYS A 110 23.99 18.96 -24.55
C LYS A 110 23.09 19.76 -23.62
N LYS A 111 23.46 21.00 -23.27
CA LYS A 111 22.64 21.87 -22.41
C LYS A 111 21.34 22.26 -23.09
N ASP A 112 21.38 22.62 -24.36
CA ASP A 112 20.19 23.03 -25.11
C ASP A 112 19.29 21.83 -25.41
N LEU A 113 19.90 20.67 -25.71
CA LEU A 113 19.19 19.41 -25.84
C LEU A 113 18.45 19.04 -24.54
N GLN A 114 19.11 19.17 -23.38
CA GLN A 114 18.50 18.83 -22.10
C GLN A 114 17.47 19.85 -21.60
N ASN A 115 17.71 21.15 -21.79
CA ASN A 115 16.86 22.20 -21.22
C ASN A 115 15.68 22.60 -22.12
N THR A 116 15.78 22.34 -23.43
CA THR A 116 14.79 22.78 -24.42
C THR A 116 14.17 21.60 -25.16
N LEU A 117 14.98 20.78 -25.83
CA LEU A 117 14.45 19.70 -26.67
C LEU A 117 13.82 18.57 -25.85
N LEU A 118 14.50 18.10 -24.80
CA LEU A 118 14.04 16.98 -23.99
C LEU A 118 12.67 17.27 -23.30
N PRO A 119 12.42 18.45 -22.71
CA PRO A 119 11.10 18.84 -22.22
C PRO A 119 10.01 18.83 -23.30
N MET A 120 10.32 19.30 -24.53
CA MET A 120 9.37 19.23 -25.65
C MET A 120 9.03 17.79 -26.01
N ILE A 121 10.05 16.91 -26.10
CA ILE A 121 9.84 15.49 -26.39
C ILE A 121 8.97 14.85 -25.31
N HIS A 122 9.27 15.07 -24.03
CA HIS A 122 8.48 14.51 -22.92
C HIS A 122 7.04 15.01 -22.90
N ALA A 123 6.81 16.28 -23.27
CA ALA A 123 5.46 16.82 -23.35
C ALA A 123 4.62 16.14 -24.44
N GLU A 124 5.23 15.70 -25.55
CA GLU A 124 4.51 15.03 -26.64
C GLU A 124 4.52 13.50 -26.51
N LEU A 125 5.22 12.94 -25.52
CA LEU A 125 5.44 11.51 -25.41
C LEU A 125 4.20 10.76 -24.91
N THR A 126 3.78 9.73 -25.65
CA THR A 126 2.63 8.89 -25.31
C THR A 126 2.94 7.40 -25.55
N LEU A 127 2.11 6.50 -24.99
CA LEU A 127 2.21 5.05 -25.24
C LEU A 127 2.02 4.68 -26.72
N PHE A 128 1.35 5.52 -27.50
CA PHE A 128 1.04 5.28 -28.90
C PHE A 128 2.15 5.74 -29.83
N ASN A 129 2.78 6.89 -29.54
CA ASN A 129 3.81 7.47 -30.40
C ASN A 129 5.26 7.16 -29.96
N VAL A 130 5.50 6.56 -28.79
CA VAL A 130 6.85 6.26 -28.30
C VAL A 130 7.72 5.49 -29.30
N ASN A 131 7.15 4.57 -30.07
CA ASN A 131 7.89 3.83 -31.09
C ASN A 131 8.39 4.74 -32.23
N ASN A 132 7.60 5.75 -32.62
CA ASN A 132 8.01 6.72 -33.63
C ASN A 132 9.18 7.56 -33.12
N TRP A 133 9.11 8.00 -31.86
CA TRP A 133 10.20 8.71 -31.19
C TRP A 133 11.48 7.85 -31.06
N LEU A 134 11.35 6.57 -30.71
CA LEU A 134 12.49 5.65 -30.64
C LEU A 134 13.16 5.42 -32.00
N MET A 135 12.36 5.35 -33.07
CA MET A 135 12.87 5.24 -34.44
C MET A 135 13.57 6.52 -34.90
N PHE A 136 13.03 7.68 -34.53
CA PHE A 136 13.63 8.98 -34.80
C PHE A 136 14.99 9.15 -34.11
N ILE A 137 15.07 8.90 -32.80
CA ILE A 137 16.32 8.97 -32.02
C ILE A 137 17.35 7.94 -32.54
N ARG A 138 16.88 6.79 -33.08
CA ARG A 138 17.79 5.83 -33.72
C ARG A 138 18.43 6.39 -35.01
N ALA A 139 17.73 7.25 -35.74
CA ALA A 139 18.22 7.85 -36.98
C ALA A 139 19.10 9.09 -36.74
N LEU A 140 18.99 9.70 -35.55
CA LEU A 140 19.75 10.87 -35.06
C LEU A 140 20.44 10.54 -33.73
N PRO A 141 21.54 9.77 -33.74
CA PRO A 141 22.29 9.43 -32.53
C PRO A 141 22.84 10.65 -31.77
N GLU A 142 22.95 11.81 -32.42
CA GLU A 142 23.53 13.04 -31.89
C GLU A 142 22.66 13.73 -30.85
N ILE A 143 21.37 13.39 -30.82
CA ILE A 143 20.44 13.88 -29.80
C ILE A 143 20.78 13.28 -28.41
N GLU A 144 21.67 12.29 -28.33
CA GLU A 144 22.21 11.68 -27.09
C GLU A 144 21.16 11.19 -26.07
N ILE A 145 19.90 11.03 -26.48
CA ILE A 145 18.83 10.52 -25.60
C ILE A 145 18.88 8.99 -25.60
N SER A 146 18.90 8.41 -24.41
CA SER A 146 18.77 6.95 -24.24
C SER A 146 17.37 6.47 -24.61
N LYS A 147 17.33 5.48 -25.50
CA LYS A 147 16.09 4.79 -25.93
C LYS A 147 15.35 4.15 -24.75
N SER A 148 16.09 3.52 -23.83
CA SER A 148 15.51 2.93 -22.62
C SER A 148 14.92 3.98 -21.69
N ASP A 149 15.54 5.16 -21.62
CA ASP A 149 15.12 6.23 -20.71
C ASP A 149 13.86 6.90 -21.28
N LEU A 150 13.80 7.09 -22.61
CA LEU A 150 12.60 7.56 -23.29
C LEU A 150 11.42 6.58 -23.11
N LEU A 151 11.66 5.28 -23.33
CA LEU A 151 10.65 4.25 -23.12
C LEU A 151 10.13 4.25 -21.67
N SER A 152 11.04 4.30 -20.70
CA SER A 152 10.70 4.36 -19.27
C SER A 152 9.88 5.61 -18.97
N SER A 153 10.27 6.76 -19.52
CA SER A 153 9.57 8.02 -19.34
C SER A 153 8.15 7.99 -19.93
N ALA A 154 7.96 7.41 -21.12
CA ALA A 154 6.64 7.28 -21.75
C ALA A 154 5.67 6.50 -20.86
N VAL A 155 6.16 5.37 -20.31
CA VAL A 155 5.39 4.51 -19.41
C VAL A 155 5.08 5.24 -18.11
N LEU A 156 6.08 5.88 -17.49
CA LEU A 156 5.91 6.61 -16.23
C LEU A 156 4.95 7.80 -16.36
N LEU A 157 5.03 8.57 -17.45
CA LEU A 157 4.11 9.68 -17.72
C LEU A 157 2.66 9.19 -17.88
N ALA A 158 2.47 8.07 -18.58
CA ALA A 158 1.15 7.47 -18.73
C ALA A 158 0.58 7.04 -17.36
N VAL A 159 1.36 6.28 -16.58
CA VAL A 159 0.96 5.85 -15.22
C VAL A 159 0.67 7.06 -14.32
N GLN A 160 1.52 8.08 -14.33
CA GLN A 160 1.32 9.31 -13.56
C GLN A 160 0.04 10.04 -13.97
N THR A 161 -0.30 10.05 -15.26
CA THR A 161 -1.54 10.67 -15.76
C THR A 161 -2.77 9.97 -15.20
N TYR A 162 -2.80 8.64 -15.19
CA TYR A 162 -3.88 7.87 -14.58
C TYR A 162 -4.02 8.14 -13.08
N ILE A 163 -2.89 8.14 -12.36
CA ILE A 163 -2.88 8.44 -10.93
C ILE A 163 -3.40 9.86 -10.64
N THR A 164 -2.99 10.85 -11.43
CA THR A 164 -3.41 12.25 -11.25
C THR A 164 -4.90 12.43 -11.55
N LYS A 165 -5.43 11.69 -12.52
CA LYS A 165 -6.87 11.68 -12.83
C LYS A 165 -7.70 10.87 -11.84
N GLY A 166 -7.08 10.00 -11.04
CA GLY A 166 -7.77 9.10 -10.11
C GLY A 166 -8.59 8.03 -10.82
N ILE A 167 -8.18 7.63 -12.03
CA ILE A 167 -8.87 6.63 -12.85
C ILE A 167 -7.98 5.38 -12.95
N ASP A 168 -8.61 4.21 -12.96
CA ASP A 168 -7.92 2.95 -13.21
C ASP A 168 -7.40 2.88 -14.65
N MET A 169 -6.34 2.10 -14.86
CA MET A 169 -5.79 1.91 -16.19
C MET A 169 -6.66 0.96 -17.02
N ASP A 170 -6.91 1.35 -18.27
CA ASP A 170 -7.61 0.49 -19.22
C ASP A 170 -6.77 -0.74 -19.60
N GLU A 171 -7.43 -1.86 -19.86
CA GLU A 171 -6.77 -3.13 -20.23
C GLU A 171 -5.92 -3.00 -21.51
N ASN A 172 -6.38 -2.20 -22.48
CA ASN A 172 -5.63 -1.90 -23.69
C ASN A 172 -4.30 -1.19 -23.41
N ASP A 173 -4.28 -0.26 -22.45
CA ASP A 173 -3.08 0.48 -22.06
C ASP A 173 -2.13 -0.39 -21.25
N ILE A 174 -2.66 -1.26 -20.38
CA ILE A 174 -1.89 -2.28 -19.65
C ILE A 174 -1.15 -3.18 -20.65
N GLU A 175 -1.87 -3.76 -21.61
CA GLU A 175 -1.29 -4.64 -22.62
C GLU A 175 -0.28 -3.89 -23.50
N ARG A 176 -0.56 -2.61 -23.81
CA ARG A 176 0.39 -1.79 -24.57
C ARG A 176 1.69 -1.56 -23.81
N ILE A 177 1.61 -1.22 -22.52
CA ILE A 177 2.80 -1.07 -21.66
C ILE A 177 3.56 -2.40 -21.59
N LYS A 178 2.85 -3.53 -21.41
CA LYS A 178 3.45 -4.87 -21.41
C LYS A 178 4.28 -5.11 -22.68
N GLN A 179 3.69 -4.87 -23.85
CA GLN A 179 4.36 -5.06 -25.14
C GLN A 179 5.55 -4.13 -25.33
N LEU A 180 5.44 -2.87 -24.89
CA LEU A 180 6.49 -1.87 -24.97
C LEU A 180 7.69 -2.24 -24.11
N ILE A 181 7.46 -2.66 -22.86
CA ILE A 181 8.52 -3.14 -21.97
C ILE A 181 9.11 -4.43 -22.55
N ARG A 182 8.29 -5.40 -22.98
CA ARG A 182 8.76 -6.68 -23.54
C ARG A 182 9.72 -6.50 -24.73
N LYS A 183 9.49 -5.51 -25.58
CA LYS A 183 10.33 -5.19 -26.75
C LYS A 183 11.58 -4.38 -26.42
N ALA A 184 11.82 -4.05 -25.14
CA ALA A 184 12.98 -3.27 -24.74
C ALA A 184 14.30 -4.00 -25.06
N THR A 185 15.16 -3.37 -25.86
CA THR A 185 16.46 -3.93 -26.27
C THR A 185 17.47 -3.99 -25.13
N ASN A 186 17.37 -3.07 -24.16
CA ASN A 186 18.20 -3.06 -22.95
C ASN A 186 17.29 -3.19 -21.72
N ARG A 187 17.09 -4.44 -21.28
CA ARG A 187 16.21 -4.79 -20.16
C ARG A 187 16.66 -4.10 -18.87
N LEU A 188 17.95 -4.19 -18.54
CA LEU A 188 18.54 -3.64 -17.32
C LEU A 188 18.31 -2.12 -17.19
N ARG A 189 18.63 -1.36 -18.24
CA ARG A 189 18.49 0.11 -18.20
C ARG A 189 17.04 0.54 -18.12
N THR A 190 16.14 -0.15 -18.83
CA THR A 190 14.70 0.11 -18.79
C THR A 190 14.13 -0.16 -17.40
N LEU A 191 14.49 -1.29 -16.77
CA LEU A 191 14.06 -1.60 -15.41
C LEU A 191 14.57 -0.58 -14.38
N LYS A 192 15.83 -0.15 -14.48
CA LYS A 192 16.38 0.91 -13.60
C LYS A 192 15.61 2.22 -13.76
N GLY A 193 15.41 2.66 -15.00
CA GLY A 193 14.65 3.89 -15.29
C GLY A 193 13.21 3.85 -14.75
N LEU A 194 12.52 2.72 -14.94
CA LEU A 194 11.19 2.51 -14.38
C LEU A 194 11.21 2.52 -12.85
N THR A 195 12.20 1.88 -12.22
CA THR A 195 12.31 1.83 -10.74
C THR A 195 12.55 3.20 -10.14
N ASP A 196 13.42 4.00 -10.75
CA ASP A 196 13.74 5.33 -10.23
C ASP A 196 12.55 6.28 -10.35
N GLY A 197 11.84 6.28 -11.48
CA GLY A 197 10.59 7.04 -11.60
C GLY A 197 9.48 6.54 -10.67
N PHE A 198 9.41 5.23 -10.47
CA PHE A 198 8.39 4.60 -9.64
C PHE A 198 8.45 5.01 -8.16
N LYS A 199 9.66 5.26 -7.62
CA LYS A 199 9.84 5.75 -6.24
C LYS A 199 9.09 7.05 -5.97
N HIS A 200 8.90 7.87 -6.99
CA HIS A 200 8.26 9.18 -6.89
C HIS A 200 6.73 9.14 -7.09
N LEU A 201 6.16 8.02 -7.52
CA LEU A 201 4.72 7.88 -7.72
C LEU A 201 3.99 7.69 -6.38
N PRO A 202 2.85 8.36 -6.15
CA PRO A 202 2.09 8.20 -4.92
C PRO A 202 1.37 6.84 -4.88
N LEU A 203 1.18 6.31 -3.68
CA LEU A 203 0.54 5.01 -3.46
C LEU A 203 -0.92 4.99 -3.94
N SER A 204 -1.21 4.11 -4.89
CA SER A 204 -2.50 3.99 -5.58
C SER A 204 -2.68 2.57 -6.16
N ILE A 205 -3.90 2.21 -6.54
CA ILE A 205 -4.21 0.94 -7.23
C ILE A 205 -3.42 0.87 -8.55
N THR A 206 -3.37 1.95 -9.31
CA THR A 206 -2.59 2.07 -10.54
C THR A 206 -1.11 1.77 -10.31
N LYS A 207 -0.53 2.27 -9.22
CA LYS A 207 0.86 2.00 -8.83
C LYS A 207 1.08 0.50 -8.55
N LEU A 208 0.14 -0.16 -7.87
CA LEU A 208 0.21 -1.60 -7.60
C LEU A 208 0.03 -2.43 -8.88
N CYS A 209 -0.92 -2.07 -9.74
CA CYS A 209 -1.14 -2.71 -11.03
C CYS A 209 0.14 -2.66 -11.90
N PHE A 210 0.79 -1.50 -11.95
CA PHE A 210 2.05 -1.33 -12.67
C PHE A 210 3.19 -2.21 -12.12
N LEU A 211 3.29 -2.35 -10.79
CA LEU A 211 4.27 -3.27 -10.18
C LEU A 211 3.98 -4.72 -10.54
N SER A 212 2.72 -5.15 -10.46
CA SER A 212 2.30 -6.49 -10.87
C SER A 212 2.67 -6.75 -12.32
N LEU A 213 2.41 -5.80 -13.21
CA LEU A 213 2.80 -5.89 -14.62
C LEU A 213 4.33 -6.04 -14.79
N GLY A 214 5.11 -5.30 -14.00
CA GLY A 214 6.56 -5.43 -13.96
C GLY A 214 7.03 -6.81 -13.50
N ILE A 215 6.38 -7.41 -12.51
CA ILE A 215 6.63 -8.78 -12.05
C ILE A 215 6.37 -9.75 -13.19
N ASP A 216 5.20 -9.66 -13.83
CA ASP A 216 4.78 -10.55 -14.92
C ASP A 216 5.76 -10.52 -16.11
N VAL A 217 6.17 -9.32 -16.54
CA VAL A 217 7.11 -9.16 -17.67
C VAL A 217 8.49 -9.75 -17.35
N ILE A 218 8.96 -9.62 -16.11
CA ILE A 218 10.27 -10.17 -15.73
C ILE A 218 10.20 -11.69 -15.59
N GLU A 219 9.10 -12.24 -15.08
CA GLU A 219 8.86 -13.68 -15.08
C GLU A 219 8.83 -14.26 -16.49
N GLU A 220 8.16 -13.59 -17.43
CA GLU A 220 8.18 -13.95 -18.85
C GLU A 220 9.60 -13.92 -19.43
N TRP A 221 10.39 -12.86 -19.17
CA TRP A 221 11.78 -12.80 -19.62
C TRP A 221 12.65 -13.92 -19.05
N LEU A 222 12.44 -14.29 -17.79
CA LEU A 222 13.15 -15.40 -17.13
C LEU A 222 12.70 -16.77 -17.65
N ALA A 223 11.48 -16.89 -18.20
CA ALA A 223 11.01 -18.10 -18.86
C ALA A 223 11.59 -18.23 -20.27
N ASP A 224 11.58 -17.15 -21.05
CA ASP A 224 12.15 -17.08 -22.41
C ASP A 224 13.67 -17.35 -22.38
N SER A 225 14.39 -16.84 -21.38
CA SER A 225 15.85 -17.03 -21.23
C SER A 225 16.28 -18.44 -20.83
N LYS A 226 15.36 -19.38 -20.55
CA LYS A 226 15.71 -20.80 -20.33
C LYS A 226 15.99 -21.54 -21.64
N HIS A 227 15.67 -20.94 -22.78
CA HIS A 227 15.75 -21.57 -24.10
C HIS A 227 16.92 -21.08 -24.96
N GLU A 228 17.57 -19.96 -24.60
CA GLU A 228 18.73 -19.41 -25.30
C GLU A 228 19.95 -19.47 -24.37
N SER A 229 21.07 -20.00 -24.88
CA SER A 229 22.27 -20.28 -24.09
C SER A 229 23.43 -19.41 -24.58
N ALA A 230 23.54 -18.19 -24.06
CA ALA A 230 24.74 -17.37 -24.21
C ALA A 230 25.30 -16.93 -22.85
N GLU A 231 26.63 -16.94 -22.69
CA GLU A 231 27.33 -16.61 -21.44
C GLU A 231 27.03 -15.18 -20.91
N LYS A 232 26.67 -14.23 -21.79
CA LYS A 232 26.22 -12.87 -21.40
C LYS A 232 24.85 -12.86 -20.70
N GLU A 233 24.00 -13.86 -20.93
CA GLU A 233 22.69 -13.94 -20.30
C GLU A 233 22.77 -14.40 -18.84
N ILE A 234 23.86 -15.05 -18.42
CA ILE A 234 23.99 -15.61 -17.07
C ILE A 234 24.06 -14.51 -15.99
N GLU A 235 24.83 -13.44 -16.24
CA GLU A 235 24.88 -12.27 -15.34
C GLU A 235 23.55 -11.49 -15.33
N ASP A 236 22.92 -11.34 -16.49
CA ASP A 236 21.62 -10.69 -16.64
C ASP A 236 20.49 -11.47 -15.93
N ILE A 237 20.51 -12.81 -15.98
CA ILE A 237 19.54 -13.67 -15.28
C ILE A 237 19.70 -13.55 -13.76
N GLY A 238 20.93 -13.51 -13.25
CA GLY A 238 21.21 -13.30 -11.82
C GLY A 238 20.66 -11.96 -11.33
N PHE A 239 20.90 -10.90 -12.09
CA PHE A 239 20.32 -9.58 -11.81
C PHE A 239 18.78 -9.62 -11.85
N LEU A 240 18.19 -10.19 -12.91
CA LEU A 240 16.74 -10.24 -13.09
C LEU A 240 16.04 -11.00 -11.96
N LYS A 241 16.62 -12.10 -11.46
CA LYS A 241 16.09 -12.83 -10.30
C LYS A 241 16.12 -12.00 -9.02
N ASN A 242 17.25 -11.35 -8.73
CA ASN A 242 17.37 -10.48 -7.55
C ASN A 242 16.42 -9.29 -7.64
N PHE A 243 16.31 -8.69 -8.83
CA PHE A 243 15.40 -7.58 -9.09
C PHE A 243 13.93 -8.02 -8.96
N LEU A 244 13.56 -9.19 -9.49
CA LEU A 244 12.22 -9.76 -9.35
C LEU A 244 11.86 -9.97 -7.88
N GLN A 245 12.78 -10.53 -7.09
CA GLN A 245 12.56 -10.73 -5.66
C GLN A 245 12.34 -9.39 -4.94
N ASN A 246 13.21 -8.41 -5.17
CA ASN A 246 13.05 -7.06 -4.61
C ASN A 246 11.72 -6.42 -5.04
N LEU A 247 11.28 -6.61 -6.29
CA LEU A 247 10.03 -6.08 -6.82
C LEU A 247 8.82 -6.74 -6.16
N LYS A 248 8.86 -8.07 -5.95
CA LYS A 248 7.83 -8.82 -5.21
C LYS A 248 7.73 -8.37 -3.76
N ASP A 249 8.86 -8.20 -3.08
CA ASP A 249 8.89 -7.73 -1.69
C ASP A 249 8.37 -6.29 -1.56
N THR A 250 8.74 -5.44 -2.52
CA THR A 250 8.26 -4.05 -2.63
C THR A 250 6.76 -4.00 -2.92
N TYR A 251 6.28 -4.81 -3.87
CA TYR A 251 4.86 -4.95 -4.18
C TYR A 251 4.07 -5.39 -2.96
N LYS A 252 4.54 -6.43 -2.26
CA LYS A 252 3.91 -6.92 -1.03
C LYS A 252 3.82 -5.84 0.04
N SER A 253 4.92 -5.11 0.27
CA SER A 253 4.98 -4.02 1.26
C SER A 253 4.01 -2.89 0.93
N TYR A 254 3.99 -2.42 -0.32
CA TYR A 254 3.07 -1.37 -0.75
C TYR A 254 1.62 -1.83 -0.78
N ASN A 255 1.34 -3.10 -1.09
CA ASN A 255 -0.01 -3.63 -1.05
C ASN A 255 -0.55 -3.66 0.40
N ILE A 256 0.29 -4.05 1.37
CA ILE A 256 -0.06 -3.97 2.79
C ILE A 256 -0.34 -2.53 3.21
N GLU A 257 0.54 -1.59 2.86
CA GLU A 257 0.37 -0.17 3.18
C GLU A 257 -0.93 0.39 2.55
N PHE A 258 -1.22 -0.02 1.31
CA PHE A 258 -2.42 0.39 0.59
C PHE A 258 -3.69 -0.14 1.27
N VAL A 259 -3.73 -1.42 1.63
CA VAL A 259 -4.85 -2.03 2.36
C VAL A 259 -5.07 -1.32 3.69
N LEU A 260 -4.01 -1.11 4.48
CA LEU A 260 -4.11 -0.37 5.75
C LEU A 260 -4.64 1.06 5.53
N LYS A 261 -4.19 1.75 4.49
CA LYS A 261 -4.65 3.10 4.14
C LYS A 261 -6.13 3.11 3.72
N LYS A 262 -6.55 2.14 2.88
CA LYS A 262 -7.94 1.97 2.41
C LYS A 262 -8.93 1.85 3.56
N TYR A 263 -8.54 1.16 4.63
CA TYR A 263 -9.38 0.93 5.81
C TYR A 263 -9.13 1.94 6.96
N GLY A 264 -8.31 2.97 6.74
CA GLY A 264 -8.02 4.00 7.75
C GLY A 264 -7.20 3.50 8.94
N LEU A 265 -6.49 2.38 8.77
CA LEU A 265 -5.68 1.70 9.79
C LEU A 265 -4.18 1.98 9.67
N LEU A 266 -3.74 2.78 8.69
CA LEU A 266 -2.33 3.16 8.55
C LEU A 266 -1.92 4.15 9.65
N ARG A 267 -1.33 3.61 10.73
CA ARG A 267 -0.83 4.35 11.90
C ARG A 267 0.56 3.87 12.30
N VAL A 268 1.28 4.66 13.11
CA VAL A 268 2.63 4.31 13.61
C VAL A 268 2.66 2.90 14.22
N GLY A 269 1.72 2.58 15.13
CA GLY A 269 1.66 1.26 15.76
C GLY A 269 1.42 0.09 14.81
N THR A 270 0.67 0.27 13.71
CA THR A 270 0.49 -0.77 12.69
C THR A 270 1.71 -0.89 11.77
N VAL A 271 2.44 0.20 11.54
CA VAL A 271 3.64 0.23 10.71
C VAL A 271 4.78 -0.51 11.41
N ASP A 272 4.92 -0.33 12.73
CA ASP A 272 5.95 -1.01 13.53
C ASP A 272 5.77 -2.54 13.52
N LEU A 273 4.53 -3.02 13.35
CA LEU A 273 4.17 -4.43 13.32
C LEU A 273 4.26 -5.08 11.92
N LEU A 274 4.64 -4.33 10.88
CA LEU A 274 4.80 -4.90 9.52
C LEU A 274 5.85 -6.01 9.44
N SER A 275 6.82 -5.99 10.36
CA SER A 275 7.85 -7.04 10.51
C SER A 275 7.29 -8.35 11.07
N MET A 276 6.13 -8.33 11.73
CA MET A 276 5.47 -9.48 12.33
C MET A 276 3.99 -9.57 11.88
N PRO A 277 3.74 -10.13 10.68
CA PRO A 277 2.42 -10.17 10.03
C PRO A 277 1.27 -10.73 10.88
N GLN A 278 1.54 -11.76 11.69
CA GLN A 278 0.55 -12.36 12.59
C GLN A 278 0.18 -11.38 13.72
N ASN A 279 1.18 -10.75 14.34
CA ASN A 279 0.97 -9.78 15.42
C ASN A 279 0.22 -8.54 14.93
N LEU A 280 0.39 -8.14 13.66
CA LEU A 280 -0.39 -7.06 13.05
C LEU A 280 -1.88 -7.40 13.03
N ILE A 281 -2.26 -8.60 12.57
CA ILE A 281 -3.66 -9.03 12.53
C ILE A 281 -4.23 -9.16 13.95
N GLU A 282 -3.47 -9.74 14.88
CA GLU A 282 -3.86 -9.82 16.29
C GLU A 282 -4.09 -8.43 16.89
N HIS A 283 -3.21 -7.47 16.61
CA HIS A 283 -3.32 -6.09 17.06
C HIS A 283 -4.55 -5.38 16.48
N ILE A 284 -4.84 -5.58 15.19
CA ILE A 284 -6.05 -5.02 14.55
C ILE A 284 -7.30 -5.54 15.26
N TYR A 285 -7.38 -6.85 15.48
CA TYR A 285 -8.49 -7.43 16.23
C TYR A 285 -8.56 -6.91 17.65
N ALA A 286 -7.44 -6.73 18.34
CA ALA A 286 -7.35 -6.33 19.75
C ALA A 286 -7.65 -4.84 20.00
N ASN A 287 -7.20 -3.94 19.14
CA ASN A 287 -7.10 -2.51 19.49
C ASN A 287 -7.75 -1.58 18.47
N GLU A 288 -7.85 -1.98 17.21
CA GLU A 288 -8.28 -1.07 16.14
C GLU A 288 -9.77 -1.21 15.78
N ILE A 289 -10.42 -2.31 16.19
CA ILE A 289 -11.84 -2.56 15.91
C ILE A 289 -12.66 -2.32 17.18
N ASN A 290 -13.62 -1.39 17.11
CA ASN A 290 -14.64 -1.30 18.13
C ASN A 290 -15.71 -2.38 17.94
N TRP A 291 -15.58 -3.48 18.68
CA TRP A 291 -16.48 -4.64 18.63
C TRP A 291 -17.91 -4.38 19.12
N SER A 292 -18.20 -3.20 19.67
CA SER A 292 -19.57 -2.78 19.99
C SER A 292 -20.29 -2.13 18.80
N SER A 293 -19.56 -1.70 17.76
CA SER A 293 -20.08 -1.01 16.58
C SER A 293 -20.14 -1.94 15.37
N CYS A 294 -21.34 -2.35 14.95
CA CYS A 294 -21.51 -3.16 13.75
C CYS A 294 -20.95 -2.49 12.48
N LYS A 295 -21.00 -1.15 12.42
CA LYS A 295 -20.43 -0.40 11.30
C LYS A 295 -18.91 -0.57 11.24
N GLU A 296 -18.22 -0.36 12.36
CA GLU A 296 -16.76 -0.52 12.39
C GLU A 296 -16.31 -1.96 12.13
N ILE A 297 -17.07 -2.96 12.61
CA ILE A 297 -16.79 -4.37 12.30
C ILE A 297 -16.84 -4.59 10.79
N ASN A 298 -17.92 -4.16 10.13
CA ASN A 298 -18.09 -4.32 8.69
C ASN A 298 -17.05 -3.53 7.88
N ASP A 299 -16.65 -2.36 8.38
CA ASP A 299 -15.68 -1.50 7.68
C ASP A 299 -14.24 -2.05 7.84
N LYS A 300 -13.83 -2.49 9.03
CA LYS A 300 -12.41 -2.79 9.33
C LYS A 300 -12.05 -4.28 9.31
N VAL A 301 -12.98 -5.20 9.57
CA VAL A 301 -12.66 -6.63 9.53
C VAL A 301 -12.22 -7.11 8.14
N PRO A 302 -12.81 -6.65 7.01
CA PRO A 302 -12.33 -7.01 5.67
C PRO A 302 -10.82 -6.76 5.46
N CYS A 303 -10.25 -5.76 6.14
CA CYS A 303 -8.81 -5.52 6.14
C CYS A 303 -8.01 -6.76 6.58
N THR A 304 -8.47 -7.49 7.60
CA THR A 304 -7.77 -8.68 8.12
C THR A 304 -7.77 -9.85 7.14
N PHE A 305 -8.81 -9.97 6.32
CA PHE A 305 -8.88 -10.95 5.24
C PHE A 305 -7.92 -10.59 4.11
N GLU A 306 -7.97 -9.35 3.60
CA GLU A 306 -7.06 -8.88 2.54
C GLU A 306 -5.59 -8.99 2.99
N LEU A 307 -5.28 -8.65 4.24
CA LEU A 307 -3.93 -8.78 4.80
C LEU A 307 -3.48 -10.24 4.91
N ALA A 308 -4.35 -11.13 5.40
CA ALA A 308 -4.02 -12.56 5.51
C ALA A 308 -3.74 -13.17 4.13
N ASP A 309 -4.50 -12.79 3.11
CA ASP A 309 -4.29 -13.24 1.73
C ASP A 309 -2.94 -12.76 1.17
N ILE A 310 -2.61 -11.46 1.32
CA ILE A 310 -1.33 -10.90 0.87
C ILE A 310 -0.14 -11.53 1.59
N LEU A 311 -0.30 -11.80 2.89
CA LEU A 311 0.75 -12.34 3.75
C LEU A 311 0.82 -13.88 3.70
N ALA A 312 -0.13 -14.54 3.02
CA ALA A 312 -0.33 -15.99 2.99
C ALA A 312 -0.41 -16.61 4.41
N LEU A 313 -1.21 -15.99 5.28
CA LEU A 313 -1.40 -16.42 6.66
C LEU A 313 -2.66 -17.26 6.82
N ASP A 314 -2.62 -18.23 7.74
CA ASP A 314 -3.81 -18.93 8.20
C ASP A 314 -4.61 -18.02 9.16
N LEU A 315 -5.55 -17.26 8.60
CA LEU A 315 -6.39 -16.36 9.36
C LEU A 315 -7.21 -17.09 10.42
N ASP A 316 -7.63 -18.33 10.14
CA ASP A 316 -8.42 -19.11 11.08
C ASP A 316 -7.61 -19.47 12.32
N ALA A 317 -6.35 -19.88 12.16
CA ALA A 317 -5.45 -20.16 13.27
C ALA A 317 -5.20 -18.90 14.13
N ILE A 318 -5.04 -17.74 13.49
CA ILE A 318 -4.90 -16.46 14.20
C ILE A 318 -6.17 -16.13 14.98
N GLN A 319 -7.35 -16.27 14.35
CA GLN A 319 -8.63 -16.02 15.01
C GLN A 319 -8.88 -16.99 16.19
N ASP A 320 -8.50 -18.26 16.07
CA ASP A 320 -8.59 -19.24 17.15
C ASP A 320 -7.69 -18.83 18.34
N LYS A 321 -6.45 -18.42 18.06
CA LYS A 321 -5.52 -17.91 19.07
C LYS A 321 -6.04 -16.65 19.76
N VAL A 322 -6.59 -15.70 19.00
CA VAL A 322 -7.18 -14.47 19.55
C VAL A 322 -8.39 -14.76 20.44
N ILE A 323 -9.29 -15.66 20.02
CA ILE A 323 -10.42 -16.09 20.85
C ILE A 323 -9.94 -16.74 22.14
N GLN A 324 -8.95 -17.63 22.05
CA GLN A 324 -8.37 -18.29 23.21
C GLN A 324 -7.76 -17.26 24.18
N GLN A 325 -6.95 -16.32 23.69
CA GLN A 325 -6.35 -15.26 24.50
C GLN A 325 -7.40 -14.38 25.18
N TRP A 326 -8.46 -13.97 24.48
CA TRP A 326 -9.54 -13.17 25.08
C TRP A 326 -10.29 -13.91 26.19
N LEU A 327 -10.47 -15.23 26.04
CA LEU A 327 -11.18 -16.04 27.03
C LEU A 327 -10.28 -16.47 28.20
N GLU A 328 -8.97 -16.59 28.00
CA GLU A 328 -7.97 -16.99 29.00
C GLU A 328 -7.37 -15.82 29.79
N TRP A 329 -7.46 -14.57 29.29
CA TRP A 329 -6.79 -13.43 29.93
C TRP A 329 -7.23 -13.20 31.39
N ASN A 330 -6.26 -13.37 32.30
CA ASN A 330 -6.38 -13.11 33.74
C ASN A 330 -6.35 -11.60 34.00
N ALA A 331 -7.32 -11.09 34.75
CA ALA A 331 -7.29 -9.72 35.30
C ALA A 331 -6.09 -9.50 36.26
N GLU A 332 -5.38 -10.55 36.67
CA GLU A 332 -4.25 -10.51 37.60
C GLU A 332 -2.88 -10.19 36.96
N LYS A 333 -2.73 -10.22 35.63
CA LYS A 333 -1.49 -9.86 34.94
C LYS A 333 -1.58 -8.48 34.28
N ALA A 334 -1.98 -7.46 35.04
CA ALA A 334 -1.69 -6.07 34.68
C ALA A 334 -0.26 -5.76 35.15
N VAL A 335 0.75 -6.25 34.43
CA VAL A 335 2.11 -5.74 34.59
C VAL A 335 2.08 -4.29 34.11
N LEU A 336 2.26 -3.37 35.06
CA LEU A 336 2.44 -1.94 34.81
C LEU A 336 3.69 -1.79 33.92
N PHE A 337 3.51 -1.50 32.64
CA PHE A 337 4.64 -1.29 31.73
C PHE A 337 5.25 0.09 32.02
N ASP A 338 6.50 0.11 32.51
CA ASP A 338 7.36 1.29 32.50
C ASP A 338 7.99 1.42 31.10
N PRO A 339 7.76 2.52 30.36
CA PRO A 339 8.32 2.74 29.03
C PRO A 339 9.86 2.71 28.96
N ASN A 340 10.57 2.72 30.09
CA ASN A 340 12.03 2.72 30.13
C ASN A 340 12.69 1.33 30.15
N GLU A 341 11.93 0.23 30.28
CA GLU A 341 12.51 -1.13 30.39
C GLU A 341 12.62 -1.93 29.07
N VAL A 342 12.42 -1.29 27.92
CA VAL A 342 12.52 -1.96 26.60
C VAL A 342 13.95 -2.44 26.26
N GLY A 343 14.96 -2.03 27.04
CA GLY A 343 16.36 -2.39 26.81
C GLY A 343 16.81 -3.79 27.27
N LYS A 344 15.99 -4.59 27.98
CA LYS A 344 16.46 -5.83 28.61
C LYS A 344 15.70 -7.13 28.33
N MET A 345 14.65 -7.12 27.51
CA MET A 345 13.93 -8.35 27.14
C MET A 345 14.19 -8.73 25.67
N THR A 346 15.41 -9.14 25.37
CA THR A 346 15.68 -9.98 24.20
C THR A 346 15.38 -11.44 24.56
N ASN A 347 14.50 -12.06 23.77
CA ASN A 347 14.18 -13.50 23.71
C ASN A 347 13.01 -13.99 24.59
N SER A 348 11.80 -13.53 24.30
CA SER A 348 10.59 -14.33 24.56
C SER A 348 9.49 -13.93 23.55
N SER A 349 8.89 -14.93 22.91
CA SER A 349 7.90 -14.84 21.83
C SER A 349 6.50 -14.37 22.28
N ASP A 350 6.34 -13.93 23.52
CA ASP A 350 5.05 -13.57 24.10
C ASP A 350 5.02 -12.08 24.42
N ALA A 351 4.63 -11.27 23.43
CA ALA A 351 4.23 -9.88 23.67
C ALA A 351 2.73 -9.86 24.04
N PRO A 352 2.36 -9.52 25.28
CA PRO A 352 0.95 -9.47 25.68
C PRO A 352 0.18 -8.37 24.97
N LEU A 353 -1.03 -8.68 24.49
CA LEU A 353 -2.00 -7.73 23.96
C LEU A 353 -2.42 -6.73 25.05
N THR A 354 -2.04 -5.47 24.91
CA THR A 354 -2.44 -4.39 25.82
C THR A 354 -3.84 -3.87 25.48
N LEU A 355 -4.86 -4.43 26.13
CA LEU A 355 -6.20 -3.82 26.19
C LEU A 355 -6.20 -2.72 27.26
N ILE A 356 -6.77 -1.55 26.97
CA ILE A 356 -7.06 -0.54 28.00
C ILE A 356 -8.14 -1.12 28.93
N THR A 357 -7.73 -1.66 30.08
CA THR A 357 -8.64 -2.19 31.09
C THR A 357 -9.14 -1.08 32.00
N THR A 358 -10.45 -0.87 32.01
CA THR A 358 -11.14 -0.43 33.23
C THR A 358 -11.00 -1.56 34.25
N LYS A 359 -10.38 -1.27 35.41
CA LYS A 359 -10.32 -2.20 36.54
C LYS A 359 -11.73 -2.74 36.83
N GLU A 360 -11.96 -4.03 36.60
CA GLU A 360 -13.12 -4.73 37.17
C GLU A 360 -12.94 -4.66 38.69
N SER A 361 -13.82 -3.96 39.39
CA SER A 361 -13.88 -3.95 40.85
C SER A 361 -14.16 -5.36 41.37
N ASP A 362 -13.44 -5.80 42.40
CA ASP A 362 -13.54 -7.11 43.07
C ASP A 362 -14.96 -7.47 43.62
N GLU A 363 -15.98 -6.65 43.40
CA GLU A 363 -17.35 -6.85 43.89
C GLU A 363 -18.23 -7.78 43.01
N GLU A 364 -17.76 -8.28 41.85
CA GLU A 364 -18.60 -8.98 40.86
C GLU A 364 -18.39 -10.51 40.74
N VAL A 365 -17.93 -11.20 41.80
CA VAL A 365 -17.65 -12.66 41.78
C VAL A 365 -18.86 -13.51 41.30
N TYR A 366 -20.09 -13.00 41.44
CA TYR A 366 -21.34 -13.74 41.15
C TYR A 366 -22.03 -13.41 39.81
N LYS A 367 -21.61 -12.38 39.06
CA LYS A 367 -22.35 -12.03 37.83
C LYS A 367 -22.03 -13.04 36.71
N LEU A 368 -23.08 -13.69 36.19
CA LEU A 368 -22.98 -14.48 34.96
C LEU A 368 -22.44 -13.57 33.84
N PRO A 369 -21.28 -13.88 33.22
CA PRO A 369 -20.64 -13.02 32.22
C PRO A 369 -21.34 -13.09 30.85
N TYR A 370 -22.66 -13.26 30.81
CA TYR A 370 -23.42 -13.37 29.58
C TYR A 370 -23.36 -12.07 28.74
N SER A 371 -23.38 -10.93 29.45
CA SER A 371 -23.32 -9.59 28.87
C SER A 371 -21.91 -8.97 28.95
N ASP A 372 -20.89 -9.74 29.33
CA ASP A 372 -19.49 -9.30 29.40
C ASP A 372 -19.04 -8.77 28.01
N PRO A 373 -18.35 -7.60 27.95
CA PRO A 373 -17.75 -7.09 26.72
C PRO A 373 -16.88 -8.11 25.99
N ILE A 374 -16.12 -8.94 26.71
CA ILE A 374 -15.25 -9.99 26.16
C ILE A 374 -16.10 -11.08 25.49
N VAL A 375 -17.17 -11.54 26.14
CA VAL A 375 -18.10 -12.53 25.56
C VAL A 375 -18.77 -11.96 24.31
N SER A 376 -19.20 -10.70 24.37
CA SER A 376 -19.80 -10.03 23.20
C SER A 376 -18.83 -9.96 22.02
N ARG A 377 -17.57 -9.60 22.30
CA ARG A 377 -16.50 -9.54 21.30
C ARG A 377 -16.21 -10.89 20.66
N VAL A 378 -16.03 -11.94 21.46
CA VAL A 378 -15.81 -13.31 20.98
C VAL A 378 -16.98 -13.77 20.12
N VAL A 379 -18.23 -13.54 20.56
CA VAL A 379 -19.43 -13.90 19.79
C VAL A 379 -19.47 -13.19 18.44
N GLN A 380 -19.11 -11.90 18.37
CA GLN A 380 -19.06 -11.17 17.09
C GLN A 380 -17.99 -11.74 16.16
N LEU A 381 -16.77 -11.97 16.63
CA LEU A 381 -15.72 -12.59 15.82
C LEU A 381 -16.11 -14.00 15.36
N SER A 382 -16.70 -14.82 16.24
CA SER A 382 -17.20 -16.15 15.91
C SER A 382 -18.29 -16.16 14.83
N ARG A 383 -19.11 -15.11 14.74
CA ARG A 383 -20.16 -14.98 13.70
C ARG A 383 -19.60 -14.69 12.31
N LEU A 384 -18.38 -14.17 12.22
CA LEU A 384 -17.70 -13.87 10.95
C LEU A 384 -17.03 -15.11 10.35
N ARG A 385 -17.13 -16.27 11.02
CA ARG A 385 -16.47 -17.52 10.68
C ARG A 385 -17.50 -18.61 10.32
N PRO A 386 -17.08 -19.70 9.65
CA PRO A 386 -17.93 -20.87 9.46
C PRO A 386 -18.44 -21.39 10.81
N SER A 387 -19.77 -21.50 10.95
CA SER A 387 -20.45 -21.77 12.23
C SER A 387 -19.92 -23.00 12.96
N LYS A 388 -19.69 -24.11 12.23
CA LYS A 388 -19.14 -25.34 12.82
C LYS A 388 -17.77 -25.13 13.45
N LYS A 389 -16.86 -24.42 12.76
CA LYS A 389 -15.48 -24.21 13.22
C LYS A 389 -15.46 -23.34 14.47
N ALA A 390 -16.17 -22.21 14.45
CA ALA A 390 -16.30 -21.33 15.60
C ALA A 390 -16.84 -22.05 16.85
N VAL A 391 -17.85 -22.91 16.67
CA VAL A 391 -18.45 -23.71 17.76
C VAL A 391 -17.46 -24.75 18.28
N TYR A 392 -16.73 -25.46 17.41
CA TYR A 392 -15.71 -26.42 17.85
C TYR A 392 -14.57 -25.78 18.65
N THR A 393 -14.10 -24.59 18.25
CA THR A 393 -13.08 -23.85 19.01
C THR A 393 -13.56 -23.55 20.43
N LEU A 394 -14.78 -23.04 20.58
CA LEU A 394 -15.36 -22.74 21.90
C LEU A 394 -15.60 -24.01 22.74
N ILE A 395 -15.98 -25.12 22.12
CA ILE A 395 -16.12 -26.42 22.80
C ILE A 395 -14.76 -26.92 23.30
N ASN A 396 -13.70 -26.74 22.51
CA ASN A 396 -12.37 -27.14 22.94
C ASN A 396 -11.91 -26.35 24.16
N ILE A 397 -12.12 -25.02 24.16
CA ILE A 397 -11.83 -24.15 25.30
C ILE A 397 -12.70 -24.53 26.52
N TYR A 398 -13.98 -24.86 26.31
CA TYR A 398 -14.85 -25.37 27.38
C TYR A 398 -14.33 -26.69 28.00
N ARG A 399 -13.66 -27.55 27.23
CA ARG A 399 -13.13 -28.82 27.77
C ARG A 399 -11.81 -28.62 28.51
N GLN A 400 -10.91 -27.80 27.97
CA GLN A 400 -9.52 -27.74 28.39
C GLN A 400 -9.14 -26.46 29.17
N GLY A 401 -9.99 -25.42 29.15
CA GLY A 401 -9.69 -24.11 29.73
C GLY A 401 -9.83 -24.04 31.26
N SER A 402 -9.48 -22.88 31.82
CA SER A 402 -9.70 -22.55 33.24
C SER A 402 -11.20 -22.45 33.56
N HIS A 403 -11.58 -22.49 34.85
CA HIS A 403 -12.99 -22.33 35.27
C HIS A 403 -13.65 -21.06 34.67
N ARG A 404 -12.95 -19.92 34.66
CA ARG A 404 -13.44 -18.67 34.07
C ARG A 404 -13.61 -18.77 32.56
N SER A 405 -12.63 -19.33 31.86
CA SER A 405 -12.70 -19.51 30.40
C SER A 405 -13.82 -20.47 30.02
N LYS A 406 -14.06 -21.54 30.80
CA LYS A 406 -15.17 -22.49 30.60
C LYS A 406 -16.52 -21.79 30.70
N ILE A 407 -16.76 -21.03 31.78
CA ILE A 407 -18.00 -20.27 32.00
C ILE A 407 -18.25 -19.29 30.83
N ARG A 408 -17.23 -18.51 30.44
CA ARG A 408 -17.33 -17.56 29.32
C ARG A 408 -17.56 -18.27 27.98
N SER A 409 -16.93 -19.42 27.74
CA SER A 409 -17.10 -20.23 26.52
C SER A 409 -18.53 -20.72 26.39
N VAL A 410 -19.14 -21.22 27.48
CA VAL A 410 -20.55 -21.62 27.49
C VAL A 410 -21.46 -20.40 27.26
N CYS A 411 -21.17 -19.25 27.86
CA CYS A 411 -21.92 -18.01 27.56
C CYS A 411 -21.85 -17.62 26.08
N CYS A 412 -20.68 -17.79 25.43
CA CYS A 412 -20.54 -17.57 23.99
C CYS A 412 -21.40 -18.56 23.19
N LEU A 413 -21.36 -19.84 23.52
CA LEU A 413 -22.15 -20.89 22.86
C LEU A 413 -23.66 -20.63 23.00
N LEU A 414 -24.13 -20.21 24.19
CA LEU A 414 -25.52 -19.80 24.43
C LEU A 414 -25.98 -18.62 23.57
N ARG A 415 -25.06 -17.77 23.10
CA ARG A 415 -25.35 -16.61 22.23
C ARG A 415 -25.17 -16.89 20.73
N LEU A 416 -24.54 -18.02 20.38
CA LEU A 416 -24.26 -18.43 19.01
C LEU A 416 -25.23 -19.50 18.51
N LEU A 417 -25.62 -20.44 19.38
CA LEU A 417 -26.44 -21.60 19.02
C LEU A 417 -27.92 -21.39 19.33
N ARG A 418 -28.78 -22.01 18.52
CA ARG A 418 -30.21 -22.20 18.84
C ARG A 418 -30.40 -23.45 19.70
N SER A 419 -31.55 -23.54 20.39
CA SER A 419 -31.91 -24.67 21.28
C SER A 419 -31.73 -26.04 20.61
N GLU A 420 -32.08 -26.15 19.33
CA GLU A 420 -32.07 -27.40 18.57
C GLU A 420 -30.65 -27.86 18.22
N GLN A 421 -29.67 -26.95 18.27
CA GLN A 421 -28.29 -27.22 17.86
C GLN A 421 -27.43 -27.74 19.01
N PHE A 422 -27.87 -27.60 20.27
CA PHE A 422 -27.10 -28.06 21.44
C PHE A 422 -26.85 -29.58 21.44
N PRO A 423 -27.83 -30.45 21.14
CA PRO A 423 -27.60 -31.89 21.09
C PRO A 423 -26.55 -32.31 20.06
N GLU A 424 -26.47 -31.63 18.91
CA GLU A 424 -25.51 -31.92 17.85
C GLU A 424 -24.07 -31.63 18.30
N PHE A 425 -23.82 -30.46 18.88
CA PHE A 425 -22.47 -29.99 19.17
C PHE A 425 -21.98 -30.35 20.59
N MET A 426 -22.84 -30.22 21.60
CA MET A 426 -22.49 -30.44 23.01
C MET A 426 -22.84 -31.85 23.50
N LYS A 427 -23.57 -32.65 22.70
CA LYS A 427 -24.12 -33.96 23.13
C LYS A 427 -24.98 -33.86 24.39
N SER A 428 -25.62 -32.71 24.59
CA SER A 428 -26.49 -32.39 25.73
C SER A 428 -27.54 -31.39 25.28
N ASP A 429 -28.72 -31.41 25.90
CA ASP A 429 -29.76 -30.41 25.64
C ASP A 429 -29.45 -29.07 26.34
N LEU A 430 -30.18 -28.02 25.96
CA LEU A 430 -30.00 -26.68 26.53
C LEU A 430 -30.20 -26.67 28.05
N SER A 431 -31.17 -27.44 28.56
CA SER A 431 -31.45 -27.51 30.00
C SER A 431 -30.25 -28.04 30.77
N ASN A 432 -29.64 -29.15 30.33
CA ASN A 432 -28.48 -29.72 31.01
C ASN A 432 -27.24 -28.81 30.90
N VAL A 433 -27.06 -28.12 29.77
CA VAL A 433 -25.97 -27.14 29.61
C VAL A 433 -26.13 -25.96 30.57
N CYS A 434 -27.35 -25.44 30.74
CA CYS A 434 -27.63 -24.39 31.71
C CYS A 434 -27.43 -24.87 33.16
N SER A 435 -27.86 -26.09 33.51
CA SER A 435 -27.62 -26.67 34.83
C SER A 435 -26.12 -26.86 35.10
N ALA A 436 -25.36 -27.33 34.11
CA ALA A 436 -23.90 -27.45 34.23
C ALA A 436 -23.22 -26.09 34.41
N LEU A 437 -23.69 -25.05 33.70
CA LEU A 437 -23.21 -23.68 33.88
C LEU A 437 -23.49 -23.15 35.29
N GLU A 438 -24.68 -23.41 35.82
CA GLU A 438 -25.07 -23.07 37.18
C GLU A 438 -24.14 -23.76 38.21
N ILE A 439 -23.88 -25.06 38.05
CA ILE A 439 -22.91 -25.80 38.90
C ILE A 439 -21.51 -25.18 38.83
N MET A 440 -21.02 -24.85 37.63
CA MET A 440 -19.70 -24.24 37.46
C MET A 440 -19.59 -22.86 38.14
N LEU A 441 -20.66 -22.06 38.10
CA LEU A 441 -20.71 -20.78 38.80
C LEU A 441 -20.66 -20.97 40.33
N TYR A 442 -21.37 -21.96 40.85
CA TYR A 442 -21.36 -22.26 42.27
C TYR A 442 -20.03 -22.86 42.75
N SER A 443 -19.40 -23.72 41.96
CA SER A 443 -18.06 -24.24 42.26
C SER A 443 -17.07 -23.09 42.39
N ARG A 444 -17.05 -22.19 41.41
CA ARG A 444 -16.17 -21.02 41.45
C ARG A 444 -16.43 -20.15 42.68
N MET A 445 -17.69 -19.95 43.06
CA MET A 445 -18.03 -19.19 44.26
C MET A 445 -17.49 -19.88 45.53
N ILE A 446 -17.71 -21.19 45.68
CA ILE A 446 -17.21 -21.95 46.84
C ILE A 446 -15.68 -21.86 46.93
N ASP A 447 -14.99 -22.00 45.80
CA ASP A 447 -13.53 -21.95 45.70
C ASP A 447 -12.97 -20.56 46.05
N GLU A 448 -13.54 -19.48 45.49
CA GLU A 448 -13.05 -18.10 45.70
C GLU A 448 -13.32 -17.58 47.13
N TYR A 449 -14.38 -18.06 47.78
CA TYR A 449 -14.70 -17.71 49.18
C TYR A 449 -14.10 -18.71 50.20
N GLU A 450 -13.27 -19.66 49.76
CA GLU A 450 -12.65 -20.71 50.59
C GLU A 450 -13.66 -21.45 51.49
N ILE A 451 -14.88 -21.67 51.00
CA ILE A 451 -15.93 -22.33 51.77
C ILE A 451 -15.68 -23.83 51.75
N ASP A 452 -15.50 -24.45 52.91
CA ASP A 452 -15.38 -25.91 53.04
C ASP A 452 -16.75 -26.58 52.82
N LEU A 453 -17.18 -26.68 51.56
CA LEU A 453 -18.47 -27.22 51.16
C LEU A 453 -18.37 -28.03 49.87
N ASN A 454 -18.84 -29.28 49.90
CA ASN A 454 -18.91 -30.11 48.71
C ASN A 454 -20.00 -29.59 47.74
N ILE A 455 -19.63 -29.38 46.47
CA ILE A 455 -20.50 -28.89 45.41
C ILE A 455 -21.75 -29.76 45.18
N GLU A 456 -21.64 -31.08 45.33
CA GLU A 456 -22.77 -32.02 45.16
C GLU A 456 -23.80 -31.86 46.28
N ILE A 457 -23.32 -31.59 47.50
CA ILE A 457 -24.16 -31.32 48.68
C ILE A 457 -24.80 -29.93 48.55
N PHE A 458 -24.04 -28.93 48.10
CA PHE A 458 -24.56 -27.58 47.87
C PHE A 458 -25.65 -27.57 46.79
N HIS A 459 -25.44 -28.31 45.69
CA HIS A 459 -26.37 -28.35 44.58
C HIS A 459 -27.66 -29.12 44.91
N SER A 460 -27.57 -30.18 45.72
CA SER A 460 -28.74 -30.97 46.15
C SER A 460 -29.51 -30.38 47.33
N ALA A 461 -28.93 -29.41 48.04
CA ALA A 461 -29.56 -28.75 49.18
C ALA A 461 -30.52 -27.63 48.74
N GLU A 462 -31.60 -27.45 49.50
CA GLU A 462 -32.44 -26.26 49.37
C GLU A 462 -31.62 -25.02 49.74
N LYS A 463 -31.30 -24.18 48.74
CA LYS A 463 -30.42 -23.00 48.92
C LYS A 463 -30.88 -22.07 50.04
N ILE A 464 -32.20 -21.94 50.25
CA ILE A 464 -32.78 -21.14 51.35
C ILE A 464 -32.44 -21.72 52.72
N VAL A 465 -32.45 -23.05 52.86
CA VAL A 465 -32.13 -23.76 54.11
C VAL A 465 -30.62 -23.68 54.39
N LEU A 466 -29.82 -23.83 53.35
CA LEU A 466 -28.35 -23.79 53.44
C LEU A 466 -27.82 -22.37 53.70
N LEU A 467 -28.43 -21.33 53.12
CA LEU A 467 -28.12 -19.93 53.45
C LEU A 467 -28.50 -19.61 54.90
N LYS A 468 -29.63 -20.13 55.40
CA LYS A 468 -30.03 -19.97 56.80
C LYS A 468 -29.09 -20.69 57.78
N SER A 469 -28.56 -21.86 57.42
CA SER A 469 -27.61 -22.58 58.28
C SER A 469 -26.26 -21.87 58.36
N LEU A 470 -25.75 -21.33 57.23
CA LEU A 470 -24.52 -20.52 57.18
C LEU A 470 -24.64 -19.20 57.97
N LEU A 471 -25.79 -18.53 57.89
CA LEU A 471 -26.08 -17.33 58.69
C LEU A 471 -26.17 -17.64 60.19
N ASN A 472 -26.67 -18.82 60.57
CA ASN A 472 -26.79 -19.22 61.97
C ASN A 472 -25.46 -19.72 62.57
N SER A 473 -24.60 -20.37 61.80
CA SER A 473 -23.27 -20.82 62.26
C SER A 473 -22.31 -19.65 62.48
N SER A 474 -22.38 -18.59 61.67
CA SER A 474 -21.61 -17.35 61.92
C SER A 474 -21.99 -16.61 63.21
N ARG A 475 -23.20 -16.82 63.74
CA ARG A 475 -23.65 -16.27 65.03
C ARG A 475 -23.22 -17.12 66.23
N GLN A 476 -22.84 -18.38 66.04
CA GLN A 476 -22.44 -19.27 67.15
C GLN A 476 -20.95 -19.17 67.53
N THR A 477 -20.11 -18.53 66.73
CA THR A 477 -18.68 -18.31 67.05
C THR A 477 -18.40 -17.06 67.90
N SER A 478 -19.42 -16.32 68.34
CA SER A 478 -19.27 -15.11 69.18
C SER A 478 -19.62 -15.30 70.68
N GLN A 479 -19.44 -16.50 71.23
CA GLN A 479 -19.47 -16.71 72.68
C GLN A 479 -18.25 -17.51 73.16
N VAL A 480 -17.13 -16.80 73.29
CA VAL A 480 -16.06 -17.19 74.22
C VAL A 480 -16.01 -16.08 75.29
N GLU A 481 -16.66 -16.32 76.43
CA GLU A 481 -16.46 -15.53 77.65
C GLU A 481 -15.01 -15.74 78.14
N PRO A 482 -14.32 -14.70 78.65
CA PRO A 482 -13.05 -14.89 79.35
C PRO A 482 -13.31 -15.46 80.76
N PRO A 483 -12.46 -16.36 81.28
CA PRO A 483 -12.58 -16.84 82.65
C PRO A 483 -12.20 -15.71 83.64
N LYS A 484 -12.90 -15.71 84.78
CA LYS A 484 -12.76 -14.76 85.91
C LYS A 484 -11.40 -14.77 86.56
#